data_AF-A0A661LWB1-F1
#
_entry.id   AF-A0A661LWB1-F1
#
_cell.length_a   1.000
_cell.length_b   1.000
_cell.length_c   1.000
_cell.angle_alpha   90.00
_cell.angle_beta   90.00
_cell.angle_gamma   90.00
#
_symmetry.space_group_name_H-M   'P 1'
#
loop_
_entity.id
_entity.type
_entity.pdbx_description
1 polymer ?
#
loop_
_entity_poly.entity_id
_entity_poly.type
_entity_poly.pdbx_seq_one_letter_code
_entity_poly.pdbx_strand_id
1 'polypeptide(L)'
;QGNERLDEKGILFELEEDAGRFNFPFRRVAQKFRVIETGQESIVIPWGETGEQLVHRLRYVDFPGGVIRSLQRFTIQVPPRVLTALVAAGSVELLHERFYVLTNLDLYRDDLGLCPEDPVFHEAENLIV
;
A
#
# COMPACT_ATOMS: atom_id res chain seq x y z
N GLN A 1 2.82 19.22 -19.60
CA GLN A 1 3.40 18.88 -18.28
C GLN A 1 3.29 17.38 -17.96
N GLY A 2 3.30 16.48 -18.96
CA GLY A 2 3.18 15.03 -18.74
C GLY A 2 4.51 14.25 -18.79
N ASN A 3 5.53 14.78 -19.46
CA ASN A 3 6.79 14.05 -19.70
C ASN A 3 7.63 13.84 -18.44
N GLU A 4 7.66 14.82 -17.53
CA GLU A 4 8.52 14.77 -16.34
C GLU A 4 8.07 13.71 -15.31
N ARG A 5 6.76 13.45 -15.20
CA ARG A 5 6.24 12.38 -14.32
C ARG A 5 6.48 10.99 -14.88
N LEU A 6 6.54 10.85 -16.21
CA LEU A 6 6.78 9.55 -16.86
C LEU A 6 8.25 9.13 -16.76
N ASP A 7 9.17 10.10 -16.67
CA ASP A 7 10.61 9.86 -16.50
C ASP A 7 11.14 10.30 -15.12
N GLU A 8 10.34 10.15 -14.07
CA GLU A 8 10.75 10.48 -12.70
C GLU A 8 12.06 9.78 -12.28
N LYS A 9 12.35 8.63 -12.90
CA LYS A 9 13.56 7.83 -12.63
C LYS A 9 14.76 8.19 -13.52
N GLY A 10 14.65 9.21 -14.37
CA GLY A 10 15.72 9.71 -15.24
C GLY A 10 16.23 8.68 -16.25
N ILE A 11 15.35 7.81 -16.72
CA ILE A 11 15.68 6.71 -17.62
C ILE A 11 15.94 7.20 -19.04
N LEU A 12 15.18 8.20 -19.51
CA LEU A 12 15.42 8.79 -20.83
C LEU A 12 16.80 9.45 -20.87
N PHE A 13 17.15 10.18 -19.80
CA PHE A 13 18.48 10.77 -19.66
C PHE A 13 19.59 9.72 -19.72
N GLU A 14 19.48 8.61 -18.98
CA GLU A 14 20.48 7.53 -19.00
C GLU A 14 20.58 6.79 -20.35
N LEU A 15 19.48 6.72 -21.10
CA LEU A 15 19.47 6.14 -22.44
C LEU A 15 20.09 7.08 -23.47
N GLU A 16 19.92 8.40 -23.31
CA GLU A 16 20.43 9.42 -24.22
C GLU A 16 21.92 9.74 -24.02
N GLU A 17 22.42 9.67 -22.77
CA GLU A 17 23.80 10.07 -22.41
C GLU A 17 24.87 9.32 -23.22
N ASP A 18 24.63 8.03 -23.51
CA ASP A 18 25.56 7.16 -24.24
C ASP A 18 25.00 6.65 -25.60
N ALA A 19 23.84 7.16 -26.03
CA ALA A 19 23.18 6.75 -27.28
C ALA A 19 24.06 6.99 -28.52
N GLY A 20 24.82 8.10 -28.52
CA GLY A 20 25.74 8.44 -29.61
C GLY A 20 26.90 7.45 -29.79
N ARG A 21 27.13 6.55 -28.81
CA ARG A 21 28.12 5.47 -28.85
C ARG A 21 27.49 4.09 -28.97
N PHE A 22 26.18 4.00 -29.20
CA PHE A 22 25.39 2.76 -29.20
C PHE A 22 25.51 1.95 -27.89
N ASN A 23 25.86 2.61 -26.77
CA ASN A 23 26.05 1.96 -25.49
C ASN A 23 24.82 2.16 -24.61
N PHE A 24 23.87 1.23 -24.66
CA PHE A 24 22.63 1.33 -23.90
C PHE A 24 22.73 0.51 -22.61
N PRO A 25 22.63 1.13 -21.41
CA PRO A 25 22.77 0.43 -20.14
C PRO A 25 21.47 -0.32 -19.75
N PHE A 26 20.96 -1.19 -20.63
CA PHE A 26 19.67 -1.87 -20.47
C PHE A 26 19.51 -2.59 -19.12
N ARG A 27 20.57 -3.18 -18.57
CA ARG A 27 20.55 -3.84 -17.26
C ARG A 27 20.24 -2.87 -16.12
N ARG A 28 20.85 -1.68 -16.14
CA ARG A 28 20.66 -0.64 -15.12
C ARG A 28 19.27 -0.01 -15.24
N VAL A 29 18.87 0.28 -16.48
CA VAL A 29 17.53 0.78 -16.79
C VAL A 29 16.45 -0.21 -16.36
N ALA A 30 16.61 -1.52 -16.61
CA ALA A 30 15.66 -2.55 -16.17
C ALA A 30 15.57 -2.69 -14.64
N GLN A 31 16.64 -2.37 -13.90
CA GLN A 31 16.59 -2.33 -12.43
C GLN A 31 15.81 -1.11 -11.92
N LYS A 32 15.94 0.04 -12.59
CA LYS A 32 15.20 1.27 -12.26
C LYS A 32 13.74 1.22 -12.70
N PHE A 33 13.49 0.72 -13.91
CA PHE A 33 12.17 0.54 -14.52
C PHE A 33 11.54 -0.79 -14.09
N ARG A 34 11.38 -0.98 -12.77
CA ARG A 34 10.54 -2.05 -12.24
C ARG A 34 9.11 -1.55 -12.15
N VAL A 35 8.26 -2.07 -13.03
CA VAL A 35 6.80 -1.83 -13.03
C VAL A 35 6.15 -2.39 -11.75
N ILE A 36 6.68 -3.50 -11.24
CA ILE A 36 6.32 -4.10 -9.95
C ILE A 36 7.57 -4.07 -9.07
N GLU A 37 7.55 -3.25 -8.03
CA GLU A 37 8.51 -3.34 -6.93
C GLU A 37 8.35 -4.73 -6.30
N THR A 38 9.42 -5.53 -6.30
CA THR A 38 9.35 -6.92 -5.82
C THR A 38 8.97 -6.95 -4.34
N GLY A 39 7.77 -7.42 -4.04
CA GLY A 39 7.21 -7.51 -2.69
C GLY A 39 5.70 -7.32 -2.71
N GLN A 40 5.01 -7.96 -1.77
CA GLN A 40 3.60 -7.68 -1.48
C GLN A 40 3.50 -7.57 0.03
N GLU A 41 2.93 -6.47 0.50
CA GLU A 41 2.69 -6.21 1.91
C GLU A 41 1.25 -6.55 2.27
N SER A 42 1.02 -7.00 3.49
CA SER A 42 -0.30 -7.38 3.98
C SER A 42 -0.94 -6.24 4.75
N ILE A 43 -2.20 -5.90 4.42
CA ILE A 43 -3.03 -4.98 5.20
C ILE A 43 -4.30 -5.72 5.64
N VAL A 44 -4.61 -5.65 6.93
CA VAL A 44 -5.87 -6.11 7.51
C VAL A 44 -6.92 -5.02 7.35
N ILE A 45 -8.05 -5.37 6.75
CA ILE A 45 -9.21 -4.51 6.59
C ILE A 45 -10.24 -4.90 7.66
N PRO A 46 -10.57 -4.03 8.63
CA PRO A 46 -11.60 -4.30 9.63
C PRO A 46 -13.00 -4.20 8.98
N TRP A 47 -13.27 -5.08 8.01
CA TRP A 47 -14.49 -5.04 7.21
C TRP A 47 -15.67 -5.71 7.93
N GLY A 48 -16.73 -4.93 8.14
CA GLY A 48 -17.94 -5.36 8.84
C GLY A 48 -17.71 -5.74 10.31
N GLU A 49 -18.79 -6.06 11.01
CA GLU A 49 -18.78 -6.31 12.45
C GLU A 49 -17.77 -7.40 12.85
N THR A 50 -17.66 -8.47 12.07
CA THR A 50 -16.71 -9.56 12.36
C THR A 50 -15.25 -9.11 12.21
N GLY A 51 -14.93 -8.32 11.18
CA GLY A 51 -13.57 -7.80 10.96
C GLY A 51 -13.15 -6.86 12.08
N GLU A 52 -14.04 -5.93 12.44
CA GLU A 52 -13.84 -4.99 13.55
C GLU A 52 -13.60 -5.71 14.88
N GLN A 53 -14.45 -6.70 15.22
CA GLN A 53 -14.29 -7.48 16.46
C GLN A 53 -12.97 -8.26 16.49
N LEU A 54 -12.53 -8.81 15.36
CA LEU A 54 -11.24 -9.53 15.28
C LEU A 54 -10.06 -8.58 15.46
N VAL A 55 -10.09 -7.39 14.87
CA VAL A 55 -9.06 -6.35 15.06
C VAL A 55 -9.06 -5.86 16.50
N HIS A 56 -10.24 -5.63 17.10
CA HIS A 56 -10.34 -5.26 18.50
C HIS A 56 -9.69 -6.31 19.41
N ARG A 57 -10.01 -7.59 19.20
CA ARG A 57 -9.37 -8.70 19.94
C ARG A 57 -7.87 -8.78 19.70
N LEU A 58 -7.41 -8.50 18.47
CA LEU A 58 -5.99 -8.49 18.15
C LEU A 58 -5.23 -7.52 19.05
N ARG A 59 -5.79 -6.35 19.41
CA ARG A 59 -5.11 -5.35 20.26
C ARG A 59 -4.76 -5.85 21.67
N TYR A 60 -5.51 -6.81 22.22
CA TYR A 60 -5.40 -7.21 23.63
C TYR A 60 -4.95 -8.66 23.84
N VAL A 61 -4.78 -9.44 22.78
CA VAL A 61 -4.47 -10.87 22.90
C VAL A 61 -2.96 -11.11 23.03
N ASP A 62 -2.55 -11.82 24.08
CA ASP A 62 -1.14 -12.23 24.27
C ASP A 62 -0.71 -13.33 23.30
N PHE A 63 -1.66 -14.22 22.94
CA PHE A 63 -1.44 -15.35 22.03
C PHE A 63 -2.36 -15.28 20.80
N PRO A 64 -1.99 -14.54 19.75
CA PRO A 64 -2.89 -14.18 18.65
C PRO A 64 -3.21 -15.32 17.66
N GLY A 65 -2.73 -16.56 17.85
CA GLY A 65 -2.78 -17.61 16.81
C GLY A 65 -4.17 -17.88 16.20
N GLY A 66 -5.21 -18.01 17.03
CA GLY A 66 -6.58 -18.20 16.55
C GLY A 66 -7.19 -16.95 15.90
N VAL A 67 -6.82 -15.77 16.41
CA VAL A 67 -7.25 -14.47 15.86
C VAL A 67 -6.61 -14.23 14.50
N ILE A 68 -5.30 -14.48 14.36
CA ILE A 68 -4.55 -14.37 13.10
C ILE A 68 -5.17 -15.23 12.01
N ARG A 69 -5.46 -16.51 12.31
CA ARG A 69 -6.08 -17.40 11.32
C ARG A 69 -7.44 -16.89 10.84
N SER A 70 -8.18 -16.21 11.71
CA SER A 70 -9.47 -15.61 11.36
C SER A 70 -9.28 -14.32 10.54
N LEU A 71 -8.26 -13.52 10.87
CA LEU A 71 -7.89 -12.27 10.19
C LEU A 71 -7.36 -12.48 8.77
N GLN A 72 -6.82 -13.67 8.44
CA GLN A 72 -6.37 -13.97 7.07
C GLN A 72 -7.45 -13.74 6.00
N ARG A 73 -8.74 -13.90 6.34
CA ARG A 73 -9.87 -13.63 5.43
C ARG A 73 -10.14 -12.14 5.21
N PHE A 74 -9.62 -11.31 6.09
CA PHE A 74 -9.73 -9.86 6.09
C PHE A 74 -8.42 -9.20 5.68
N THR A 75 -7.46 -9.95 5.14
CA THR A 75 -6.15 -9.45 4.73
C THR A 75 -6.07 -9.35 3.22
N ILE A 76 -5.64 -8.19 2.72
CA ILE A 76 -5.34 -7.95 1.31
C ILE A 76 -3.83 -7.78 1.12
N GLN A 77 -3.36 -8.03 -0.10
CA GLN A 77 -1.98 -7.80 -0.50
C GLN A 77 -1.88 -6.52 -1.33
N VAL A 78 -0.90 -5.66 -1.02
CA VAL A 78 -0.65 -4.41 -1.74
C VAL A 78 0.83 -4.25 -2.10
N PRO A 79 1.17 -3.48 -3.15
CA PRO A 79 2.56 -3.08 -3.39
C PRO A 79 3.15 -2.29 -2.21
N PRO A 80 4.45 -2.44 -1.89
CA PRO A 80 5.09 -1.71 -0.78
C PRO A 80 4.88 -0.20 -0.81
N ARG A 81 4.98 0.43 -1.99
CA ARG A 81 4.70 1.87 -2.17
C ARG A 81 3.31 2.31 -1.69
N VAL A 82 2.29 1.45 -1.85
CA VAL A 82 0.91 1.74 -1.41
C VAL A 82 0.85 1.74 0.11
N LEU A 83 1.43 0.71 0.75
CA LEU A 83 1.51 0.66 2.20
C LEU A 83 2.29 1.87 2.75
N THR A 84 3.44 2.21 2.16
CA THR A 84 4.24 3.36 2.59
C THR A 84 3.43 4.66 2.54
N ALA A 85 2.65 4.87 1.47
CA ALA A 85 1.80 6.05 1.34
C ALA A 85 0.68 6.07 2.41
N LEU A 86 0.04 4.93 2.67
CA LEU A 86 -1.01 4.82 3.69
C LEU A 86 -0.47 5.02 5.12
N VAL A 87 0.72 4.50 5.43
CA VAL A 87 1.39 4.71 6.72
C VAL A 87 1.78 6.19 6.89
N ALA A 88 2.33 6.82 5.85
CA ALA A 88 2.68 8.24 5.89
C ALA A 88 1.45 9.13 6.07
N ALA A 89 0.29 8.71 5.55
CA ALA A 89 -1.00 9.39 5.72
C ALA A 89 -1.67 9.12 7.09
N GLY A 90 -1.19 8.15 7.87
CA GLY A 90 -1.84 7.72 9.12
C GLY A 90 -3.11 6.88 8.92
N SER A 91 -3.42 6.50 7.68
CA SER A 91 -4.58 5.68 7.31
C SER A 91 -4.39 4.18 7.57
N VAL A 92 -3.20 3.79 8.02
CA VAL A 92 -2.85 2.45 8.48
C VAL A 92 -2.08 2.57 9.80
N GLU A 93 -2.39 1.70 10.76
CA GLU A 93 -1.63 1.53 11.99
C GLU A 93 -0.88 0.19 12.01
N LEU A 94 0.18 0.10 12.82
CA LEU A 94 0.93 -1.15 13.03
C LEU A 94 0.63 -1.72 14.42
N LEU A 95 -0.02 -2.88 14.47
CA LEU A 95 -0.28 -3.63 15.71
C LEU A 95 0.72 -4.77 15.90
N HIS A 96 1.16 -4.97 17.15
CA HIS A 96 2.13 -6.02 17.53
C HIS A 96 3.38 -6.06 16.65
N GLU A 97 3.84 -4.88 16.20
CA GLU A 97 5.02 -4.70 15.34
C GLU A 97 4.97 -5.47 14.01
N ARG A 98 3.80 -5.99 13.61
CA ARG A 98 3.69 -6.92 12.47
C ARG A 98 2.43 -6.76 11.62
N PHE A 99 1.32 -6.32 12.19
CA PHE A 99 0.03 -6.29 11.50
C PHE A 99 -0.34 -4.86 11.14
N TYR A 100 -0.24 -4.54 9.84
CA TYR A 100 -0.80 -3.31 9.33
C TYR A 100 -2.33 -3.42 9.27
N VAL A 101 -3.03 -2.48 9.90
CA VAL A 101 -4.49 -2.44 9.94
C VAL A 101 -4.96 -1.10 9.36
N LEU A 102 -5.91 -1.16 8.43
CA LEU A 102 -6.53 0.05 7.88
C LEU A 102 -7.36 0.74 8.97
N THR A 103 -7.08 2.02 9.23
CA THR A 103 -7.80 2.84 10.22
C THR A 103 -8.85 3.73 9.57
N ASN A 104 -8.64 4.11 8.31
CA ASN A 104 -9.57 4.90 7.53
C ASN A 104 -10.35 4.00 6.55
N LEU A 105 -11.56 3.61 6.94
CA LEU A 105 -12.43 2.74 6.13
C LEU A 105 -13.02 3.45 4.90
N ASP A 106 -12.98 4.78 4.82
CA ASP A 106 -13.43 5.54 3.63
C ASP A 106 -12.57 5.23 2.39
N LEU A 107 -11.38 4.67 2.61
CA LEU A 107 -10.49 4.18 1.55
C LEU A 107 -10.83 2.76 1.08
N TYR A 108 -11.85 2.11 1.64
CA TYR A 108 -12.25 0.76 1.29
C TYR A 108 -13.73 0.69 0.92
N ARG A 109 -13.99 0.38 -0.35
CA ARG A 109 -15.35 0.26 -0.89
C ARG A 109 -15.74 -1.19 -1.10
N ASP A 110 -17.01 -1.50 -0.89
CA ASP A 110 -17.58 -2.83 -1.15
C ASP A 110 -17.39 -3.32 -2.59
N ASP A 111 -17.51 -2.41 -3.56
CA ASP A 111 -17.51 -2.72 -4.98
C ASP A 111 -16.11 -2.65 -5.62
N LEU A 112 -15.21 -1.84 -5.06
CA LEU A 112 -13.86 -1.59 -5.62
C LEU A 112 -12.71 -2.12 -4.76
N GLY A 113 -12.94 -2.41 -3.48
CA GLY A 113 -11.91 -2.72 -2.50
C GLY A 113 -11.14 -1.46 -2.08
N LEU A 114 -9.83 -1.62 -1.85
CA LEU A 114 -8.95 -0.52 -1.44
C LEU A 114 -8.76 0.51 -2.58
N CYS A 115 -9.02 1.78 -2.29
CA CYS A 115 -8.82 2.93 -3.18
C CYS A 115 -7.69 3.83 -2.63
N PRO A 116 -6.41 3.54 -2.92
CA PRO A 116 -5.26 4.23 -2.32
C PRO A 116 -4.82 5.48 -3.08
N GLU A 117 -5.56 5.93 -4.10
CA GLU A 117 -5.18 7.05 -4.96
C GLU A 117 -5.05 8.37 -4.19
N ASP A 118 -5.90 8.55 -3.18
CA ASP A 118 -5.83 9.62 -2.20
C ASP A 118 -5.79 9.02 -0.77
N PRO A 119 -4.58 8.73 -0.24
CA PRO A 119 -4.40 8.06 1.04
C PRO A 119 -4.98 8.79 2.25
N VAL A 120 -5.34 10.08 2.13
CA VAL A 120 -5.93 10.90 3.20
C VAL A 120 -7.42 11.18 2.98
N PHE A 121 -8.02 10.58 1.94
CA PHE A 121 -9.42 10.81 1.62
C PHE A 121 -10.35 10.39 2.78
N HIS A 122 -11.32 11.24 3.06
CA HIS A 122 -12.40 10.97 4.01
C HIS A 122 -13.74 11.33 3.38
N GLU A 123 -14.77 10.51 3.62
CA GLU A 123 -16.13 10.88 3.25
C GLU A 123 -16.60 12.03 4.17
N ALA A 124 -17.14 13.09 3.57
CA ALA A 124 -17.51 14.30 4.30
C ALA A 124 -18.51 14.05 5.45
N GLU A 125 -19.32 13.00 5.32
CA GLU A 125 -20.31 12.59 6.31
C GLU A 125 -19.67 11.94 7.56
N ASN A 126 -18.49 11.34 7.42
CA ASN A 126 -17.76 10.67 8.50
C ASN A 126 -16.84 11.61 9.31
N LEU A 127 -16.71 12.87 8.88
CA LEU A 127 -15.93 13.91 9.57
C LEU A 127 -16.72 14.64 10.67
N ILE A 128 -18.00 14.30 10.87
CA ILE A 128 -18.85 14.94 11.88
C ILE A 128 -18.63 14.24 13.23
N VAL A 129 -18.00 14.96 14.16
CA VAL A 129 -17.79 14.57 15.57
C VAL A 129 -18.72 15.36 16.49
#